data_AF-A0A7J0A170-F1
#
_entry.id   AF-A0A7J0A170-F1
#
_cell.length_a   1.000
_cell.length_b   1.000
_cell.length_c   1.000
_cell.angle_alpha   90.00
_cell.angle_beta   90.00
_cell.angle_gamma   90.00
#
_symmetry.space_group_name_H-M   'P 1'
#
loop_
_entity.id
_entity.type
_entity.pdbx_description
1 polymer ?
#
loop_
_entity_poly.entity_id
_entity_poly.type
_entity_poly.pdbx_seq_one_letter_code
_entity_poly.pdbx_strand_id
1 'polypeptide(L)'
;MSGIFRSIVSLGFEGVSIQSTSMFPNPAPTDEDKMVILLSDGDSQQLESIAKSFYQAGVLTLIVSTTTIDKLNGICDAMTVSHIESMPFIVKSLLEPIIKQGKINYDFNDLYNTLHNTEKFKIESAISRNNENRIAELVDNLTDLRGNFILSGSEYISLVFYLNKDANPPLAISEFQPLLEYIGGFPENVSVLWALNYDDNLRPNEIRLDTIASGKNLKV
;
A
#
# COMPACT_ATOMS: atom_id res chain seq x y z
N MET A 1 18.59 -9.05 -2.11
CA MET A 1 18.31 -7.85 -2.94
C MET A 1 18.21 -8.09 -4.45
N SER A 2 19.14 -8.78 -5.13
CA SER A 2 19.07 -8.96 -6.61
C SER A 2 17.80 -9.68 -7.11
N GLY A 3 17.30 -10.67 -6.36
CA GLY A 3 16.01 -11.33 -6.63
C GLY A 3 14.82 -10.38 -6.52
N ILE A 4 14.80 -9.55 -5.47
CA ILE A 4 13.75 -8.53 -5.23
C ILE A 4 13.69 -7.53 -6.37
N PHE A 5 14.85 -7.02 -6.81
CA PHE A 5 14.95 -6.12 -7.95
C PHE A 5 14.31 -6.73 -9.21
N ARG A 6 14.62 -7.99 -9.54
CA ARG A 6 14.02 -8.68 -10.69
C ARG A 6 12.52 -8.88 -10.54
N SER A 7 12.04 -9.22 -9.33
CA SER A 7 10.61 -9.36 -9.07
C SER A 7 9.86 -8.05 -9.30
N ILE A 8 10.40 -6.91 -8.84
CA ILE A 8 9.74 -5.61 -9.03
C ILE A 8 9.79 -5.19 -10.50
N VAL A 9 10.93 -5.37 -11.19
CA VAL A 9 11.03 -5.12 -12.64
C VAL A 9 10.00 -5.95 -13.41
N SER A 10 9.78 -7.20 -13.00
CA SER A 10 8.82 -8.09 -13.66
C SER A 10 7.35 -7.69 -13.49
N LEU A 11 7.04 -6.75 -12.57
CA LEU A 11 5.69 -6.19 -12.44
C LEU A 11 5.31 -5.33 -13.66
N GLY A 12 6.29 -4.81 -14.41
CA GLY A 12 6.06 -4.14 -15.69
C GLY A 12 5.31 -2.81 -15.59
N PHE A 13 5.44 -2.11 -14.47
CA PHE A 13 4.77 -0.82 -14.25
C PHE A 13 5.38 0.29 -15.11
N GLU A 14 4.57 0.87 -15.99
CA GLU A 14 4.96 2.05 -16.78
C GLU A 14 5.14 3.28 -15.88
N GLY A 15 6.13 4.12 -16.19
CA GLY A 15 6.44 5.31 -15.40
C GLY A 15 7.20 5.05 -14.10
N VAL A 16 7.57 3.80 -13.80
CA VAL A 16 8.34 3.43 -12.61
C VAL A 16 9.78 3.08 -12.99
N SER A 17 10.74 3.78 -12.38
CA SER A 17 12.16 3.44 -12.50
C SER A 17 12.65 2.73 -11.24
N ILE A 18 13.57 1.77 -11.39
CA ILE A 18 14.10 0.98 -10.27
C ILE A 18 15.62 1.01 -10.37
N GLN A 19 16.28 1.39 -9.27
CA GLN A 19 17.73 1.55 -9.22
C GLN A 19 18.31 0.85 -7.99
N SER A 20 19.52 0.32 -8.12
CA SER A 20 20.31 -0.15 -6.99
C SER A 20 21.32 0.92 -6.58
N THR A 21 21.43 1.19 -5.29
CA THR A 21 22.41 2.14 -4.74
C THR A 21 23.86 1.73 -4.97
N SER A 22 24.12 0.46 -5.27
CA SER A 22 25.45 0.00 -5.70
C SER A 22 25.86 0.56 -7.07
N MET A 23 24.90 0.84 -7.94
CA MET A 23 25.11 1.42 -9.27
C MET A 23 24.91 2.95 -9.28
N PHE A 24 23.97 3.43 -8.47
CA PHE A 24 23.63 4.85 -8.36
C PHE A 24 23.70 5.24 -6.88
N PRO A 25 24.89 5.56 -6.35
CA PRO A 25 25.07 5.74 -4.91
C PRO A 25 24.38 6.99 -4.36
N ASN A 26 24.13 7.99 -5.22
CA ASN A 26 23.56 9.28 -4.85
C ASN A 26 22.42 9.66 -5.82
N PRO A 27 21.28 8.95 -5.78
CA PRO A 27 20.11 9.37 -6.54
C PRO A 27 19.63 10.72 -5.98
N ALA A 28 19.23 11.64 -6.87
CA ALA A 28 18.70 12.94 -6.52
C ALA A 28 17.30 13.11 -7.11
N PRO A 29 16.35 13.72 -6.37
CA PRO A 29 15.02 14.00 -6.88
C PRO A 29 15.06 15.04 -8.00
N THR A 30 14.11 14.93 -8.92
CA THR A 30 13.79 15.85 -10.00
C THR A 30 12.35 16.34 -9.85
N ASP A 31 11.97 17.40 -10.57
CA ASP A 31 10.62 17.97 -10.50
C ASP A 31 9.51 16.99 -10.99
N GLU A 32 9.89 15.93 -11.71
CA GLU A 32 8.98 14.89 -12.20
C GLU A 32 8.73 13.78 -11.16
N ASP A 33 9.55 13.68 -10.11
CA ASP A 33 9.45 12.63 -9.11
C ASP A 33 8.29 12.89 -8.14
N LYS A 34 7.30 11.99 -8.15
CA LYS A 34 6.13 12.08 -7.25
C LYS A 34 6.27 11.22 -6.00
N MET A 35 6.94 10.08 -6.10
CA MET A 35 7.10 9.13 -5.02
C MET A 35 8.42 8.35 -5.14
N VAL A 36 9.04 8.06 -4.01
CA VAL A 36 10.15 7.11 -3.89
C VAL A 36 9.79 6.02 -2.88
N ILE A 37 10.08 4.77 -3.22
CA ILE A 37 9.97 3.62 -2.30
C ILE A 37 11.37 3.07 -2.07
N LEU A 38 11.89 3.26 -0.87
CA LEU A 38 13.22 2.81 -0.47
C LEU A 38 13.11 1.45 0.19
N LEU A 39 13.74 0.44 -0.41
CA LEU A 39 13.82 -0.91 0.12
C LEU A 39 15.16 -1.09 0.81
N SER A 40 15.15 -1.50 2.08
CA SER A 40 16.38 -1.67 2.86
C SER A 40 16.40 -2.95 3.68
N ASP A 41 17.56 -3.57 3.76
CA ASP A 41 17.83 -4.65 4.70
C ASP A 41 18.58 -4.08 5.92
N GLY A 42 17.85 -3.34 6.75
CA GLY A 42 18.38 -2.67 7.94
C GLY A 42 18.75 -1.20 7.76
N ASP A 43 19.34 -0.62 8.81
CA ASP A 43 19.77 0.78 8.89
C ASP A 43 21.09 1.02 8.12
N SER A 44 21.17 2.15 7.40
CA SER A 44 22.42 2.61 6.80
C SER A 44 22.41 4.14 6.62
N GLN A 45 23.59 4.76 6.70
CA GLN A 45 23.75 6.20 6.43
C GLN A 45 23.32 6.57 5.00
N GLN A 46 23.48 5.65 4.05
CA GLN A 46 23.04 5.88 2.67
C GLN A 46 21.52 5.96 2.57
N LEU A 47 20.79 5.07 3.25
CA LEU A 47 19.33 5.12 3.31
C LEU A 47 18.85 6.45 3.89
N GLU A 48 19.43 6.87 5.02
CA GLU A 48 19.10 8.14 5.69
C GLU A 48 19.32 9.34 4.75
N SER A 49 20.47 9.38 4.07
CA SER A 49 20.81 10.46 3.14
C SER A 49 19.85 10.53 1.95
N ILE A 50 19.48 9.38 1.37
CA ILE A 50 18.57 9.32 0.22
C ILE A 50 17.16 9.72 0.67
N ALA A 51 16.65 9.12 1.75
CA ALA A 51 15.33 9.44 2.29
C ALA A 51 15.19 10.94 2.55
N LYS A 52 16.18 11.52 3.25
CA LYS A 52 16.21 12.95 3.54
C LYS A 52 16.20 13.79 2.27
N SER A 53 16.97 13.42 1.25
CA SER A 53 17.01 14.17 -0.01
C SER A 53 15.66 14.22 -0.71
N PHE A 54 14.96 13.10 -0.83
CA PHE A 54 13.65 13.02 -1.49
C PHE A 54 12.56 13.69 -0.66
N TYR A 55 12.54 13.44 0.65
CA TYR A 55 11.55 14.02 1.55
C TYR A 55 11.65 15.56 1.60
N GLN A 56 12.87 16.11 1.64
CA GLN A 56 13.09 17.57 1.59
C GLN A 56 12.71 18.20 0.25
N ALA A 57 12.70 17.43 -0.83
CA ALA A 57 12.23 17.88 -2.15
C ALA A 57 10.70 17.80 -2.30
N GLY A 58 9.97 17.34 -1.27
CA GLY A 58 8.51 17.20 -1.32
C GLY A 58 8.02 15.94 -2.04
N VAL A 59 8.90 14.97 -2.29
CA VAL A 59 8.54 13.68 -2.88
C VAL A 59 7.97 12.76 -1.80
N LEU A 60 6.85 12.09 -2.06
CA LEU A 60 6.28 11.09 -1.15
C LEU A 60 7.33 9.99 -0.89
N THR A 61 7.88 9.95 0.32
CA THR A 61 9.05 9.14 0.65
C THR A 61 8.65 8.00 1.56
N LEU A 62 8.59 6.79 1.00
CA LEU A 62 8.16 5.58 1.69
C LEU A 62 9.35 4.64 1.92
N ILE A 63 9.35 3.94 3.05
CA ILE A 63 10.42 3.01 3.41
C ILE A 63 9.85 1.64 3.75
N VAL A 64 10.42 0.61 3.13
CA VAL A 64 10.16 -0.80 3.47
C VAL A 64 11.46 -1.39 3.96
N SER A 65 11.50 -1.78 5.23
CA SER A 65 12.72 -2.24 5.89
C SER A 65 12.54 -3.62 6.52
N THR A 66 13.61 -4.38 6.69
CA THR A 66 13.60 -5.62 7.48
C THR A 66 13.62 -5.38 8.99
N THR A 67 13.93 -4.16 9.43
CA THR A 67 13.93 -3.75 10.84
C THR A 67 13.37 -2.36 11.03
N THR A 68 12.90 -2.03 12.23
CA THR A 68 12.57 -0.66 12.62
C THR A 68 13.82 0.23 12.62
N ILE A 69 13.70 1.46 12.11
CA ILE A 69 14.79 2.44 12.04
C ILE A 69 14.30 3.79 12.57
N ASP A 70 14.45 4.01 13.88
CA ASP A 70 13.90 5.20 14.57
C ASP A 70 14.45 6.54 14.05
N LYS A 71 15.66 6.52 13.48
CA LYS A 71 16.32 7.71 12.91
C LYS A 71 15.59 8.26 11.68
N LEU A 72 14.70 7.48 11.07
CA LEU A 72 13.97 7.89 9.88
C LEU A 72 12.72 8.72 10.21
N ASN A 73 12.36 8.84 11.50
CA ASN A 73 11.26 9.70 11.94
C ASN A 73 11.52 11.16 11.55
N GLY A 74 10.62 11.74 10.77
CA GLY A 74 10.73 13.12 10.29
C GLY A 74 11.63 13.31 9.06
N ILE A 75 12.11 12.22 8.43
CA ILE A 75 12.83 12.27 7.15
C ILE A 75 12.22 11.31 6.09
N CYS A 76 11.05 10.77 6.37
CA CYS A 76 10.19 10.06 5.43
C CYS A 76 8.72 10.24 5.86
N ASP A 77 7.80 9.98 4.93
CA ASP A 77 6.37 10.06 5.18
C ASP A 77 5.87 8.88 6.00
N ALA A 78 6.28 7.66 5.63
CA ALA A 78 5.87 6.46 6.30
C ALA A 78 6.86 5.30 6.10
N MET A 79 7.00 4.46 7.14
CA MET A 79 7.81 3.24 7.10
C MET A 79 6.97 2.00 7.47
N THR A 80 7.30 0.87 6.87
CA THR A 80 6.81 -0.44 7.29
C THR A 80 7.96 -1.43 7.47
N VAL A 81 7.78 -2.38 8.39
CA VAL A 81 8.72 -3.48 8.62
C VAL A 81 8.15 -4.74 7.97
N SER A 82 8.95 -5.40 7.14
CA SER A 82 8.55 -6.63 6.46
C SER A 82 9.72 -7.53 6.15
N HIS A 83 9.45 -8.81 5.93
CA HIS A 83 10.44 -9.73 5.41
C HIS A 83 10.89 -9.32 4.01
N ILE A 84 12.16 -9.56 3.68
CA ILE A 84 12.74 -9.16 2.41
C ILE A 84 11.96 -9.76 1.22
N GLU A 85 11.44 -10.97 1.36
CA GLU A 85 10.64 -11.69 0.37
C GLU A 85 9.30 -11.01 0.09
N SER A 86 8.75 -10.25 1.05
CA SER A 86 7.46 -9.57 0.95
C SER A 86 7.56 -8.18 0.32
N MET A 87 8.76 -7.61 0.21
CA MET A 87 8.95 -6.26 -0.35
C MET A 87 8.38 -6.07 -1.77
N PRO A 88 8.55 -7.01 -2.73
CA PRO A 88 7.94 -6.87 -4.06
C PRO A 88 6.41 -6.80 -4.00
N PHE A 89 5.80 -7.53 -3.08
CA PHE A 89 4.36 -7.51 -2.88
C PHE A 89 3.91 -6.15 -2.32
N ILE A 90 4.63 -5.59 -1.35
CA ILE A 90 4.35 -4.24 -0.82
C ILE A 90 4.44 -3.19 -1.93
N VAL A 91 5.50 -3.22 -2.74
CA VAL A 91 5.66 -2.32 -3.90
C VAL A 91 4.50 -2.50 -4.89
N LYS A 92 4.10 -3.74 -5.17
CA LYS A 92 2.95 -4.04 -6.03
C LYS A 92 1.67 -3.41 -5.47
N SER A 93 1.34 -3.63 -4.20
CA SER A 93 0.10 -3.11 -3.61
C SER A 93 0.05 -1.58 -3.49
N LEU A 94 1.20 -0.90 -3.42
CA LEU A 94 1.27 0.56 -3.47
C LEU A 94 1.04 1.12 -4.89
N LEU A 95 1.60 0.47 -5.91
CA LEU A 95 1.65 1.00 -7.27
C LEU A 95 0.50 0.53 -8.17
N GLU A 96 0.13 -0.75 -8.05
CA GLU A 96 -0.95 -1.34 -8.82
C GLU A 96 -2.28 -0.57 -8.76
N PRO A 97 -2.74 -0.02 -7.62
CA PRO A 97 -4.00 0.70 -7.59
C PRO A 97 -3.98 2.01 -8.36
N ILE A 98 -2.82 2.68 -8.43
CA ILE A 98 -2.65 3.95 -9.14
C ILE A 98 -2.55 3.72 -10.66
N ILE A 99 -1.92 2.61 -11.05
CA ILE A 99 -1.63 2.31 -12.45
C ILE A 99 -2.82 1.63 -13.14
N LYS A 100 -3.49 0.71 -12.44
CA LYS A 100 -4.64 -0.02 -13.00
C LYS A 100 -5.92 0.80 -12.80
N GLN A 101 -6.62 1.06 -13.90
CA GLN A 101 -7.92 1.72 -13.84
C GLN A 101 -9.03 0.76 -13.40
N GLY A 102 -10.00 1.31 -12.67
CA GLY A 102 -11.10 0.57 -12.07
C GLY A 102 -12.49 1.06 -12.46
N LYS A 103 -13.50 0.44 -11.87
CA LYS A 103 -14.87 1.00 -11.85
C LYS A 103 -14.97 2.18 -10.87
N ILE A 104 -14.25 2.09 -9.75
CA ILE A 104 -14.13 3.14 -8.74
C ILE A 104 -12.64 3.34 -8.56
N ASN A 105 -12.15 4.47 -9.09
CA ASN A 105 -10.73 4.71 -9.20
C ASN A 105 -10.08 5.01 -7.86
N TYR A 106 -8.80 4.66 -7.77
CA TYR A 106 -7.88 5.07 -6.73
C TYR A 106 -6.69 5.72 -7.43
N ASP A 107 -6.41 6.99 -7.14
CA ASP A 107 -5.33 7.71 -7.81
C ASP A 107 -4.14 7.99 -6.87
N PHE A 108 -3.14 8.69 -7.39
CA PHE A 108 -1.96 9.04 -6.62
C PHE A 108 -2.29 9.93 -5.42
N ASN A 109 -3.26 10.84 -5.53
CA ASN A 109 -3.63 11.73 -4.43
C ASN A 109 -4.33 10.94 -3.31
N ASP A 110 -5.09 9.91 -3.65
CA ASP A 110 -5.66 8.99 -2.65
C ASP A 110 -4.55 8.25 -1.89
N LEU A 111 -3.53 7.75 -2.59
CA LEU A 111 -2.35 7.15 -1.95
C LEU A 111 -1.58 8.15 -1.09
N TYR A 112 -1.34 9.34 -1.65
CA TYR A 112 -0.63 10.43 -0.98
C TYR A 112 -1.33 10.80 0.33
N ASN A 113 -2.63 11.05 0.30
CA ASN A 113 -3.39 11.39 1.51
C ASN A 113 -3.41 10.25 2.52
N THR A 114 -3.32 9.01 2.06
CA THR A 114 -3.22 7.85 2.94
C THR A 114 -1.87 7.78 3.63
N LEU A 115 -0.75 8.10 2.97
CA LEU A 115 0.60 7.81 3.50
C LEU A 115 1.41 9.03 3.95
N HIS A 116 1.02 10.23 3.52
CA HIS A 116 1.78 11.44 3.77
C HIS A 116 1.85 11.76 5.27
N ASN A 117 3.06 11.89 5.80
CA ASN A 117 3.33 12.21 7.21
C ASN A 117 2.63 11.31 8.25
N THR A 118 2.39 10.05 7.91
CA THR A 118 1.75 9.09 8.83
C THR A 118 2.73 8.33 9.72
N GLU A 119 4.04 8.46 9.50
CA GLU A 119 5.17 7.78 10.16
C GLU A 119 5.21 6.27 9.91
N LYS A 120 4.07 5.59 9.94
CA LYS A 120 3.96 4.15 9.77
C LYS A 120 2.87 3.79 8.78
N PHE A 121 3.06 2.64 8.14
CA PHE A 121 2.01 1.99 7.38
C PHE A 121 2.14 0.47 7.44
N LYS A 122 1.06 -0.22 7.10
CA LYS A 122 0.97 -1.67 6.95
C LYS A 122 0.14 -1.99 5.72
N ILE A 123 0.52 -3.05 5.03
CA ILE A 123 -0.24 -3.59 3.92
C ILE A 123 -0.64 -5.02 4.24
N GLU A 124 -1.91 -5.33 4.01
CA GLU A 124 -2.46 -6.68 4.06
C GLU A 124 -3.19 -6.98 2.76
N SER A 125 -3.20 -8.24 2.35
CA SER A 125 -4.00 -8.66 1.20
C SER A 125 -4.66 -9.99 1.46
N ALA A 126 -5.90 -10.10 0.99
CA ALA A 126 -6.73 -11.28 1.10
C ALA A 126 -7.42 -11.56 -0.23
N ILE A 127 -7.66 -12.83 -0.52
CA ILE A 127 -8.42 -13.27 -1.69
C ILE A 127 -9.59 -14.11 -1.21
N SER A 128 -10.80 -13.75 -1.63
CA SER A 128 -11.97 -14.61 -1.48
C SER A 128 -12.27 -15.33 -2.79
N ARG A 129 -12.68 -16.59 -2.64
CA ARG A 129 -13.19 -17.47 -3.70
C ARG A 129 -14.67 -17.81 -3.50
N ASN A 130 -15.32 -17.15 -2.55
CA ASN A 130 -16.70 -17.42 -2.17
C ASN A 130 -17.66 -16.61 -3.05
N ASN A 131 -18.30 -17.27 -3.99
CA ASN A 131 -19.19 -16.59 -4.95
C ASN A 131 -20.45 -15.99 -4.32
N GLU A 132 -20.80 -16.34 -3.09
CA GLU A 132 -22.04 -15.87 -2.43
C GLU A 132 -21.78 -14.69 -1.49
N ASN A 133 -20.69 -14.73 -0.72
CA ASN A 133 -20.40 -13.77 0.36
C ASN A 133 -18.96 -13.24 0.34
N ARG A 134 -18.33 -13.17 -0.83
CA ARG A 134 -16.90 -12.79 -0.97
C ARG A 134 -16.50 -11.47 -0.33
N ILE A 135 -17.32 -10.42 -0.42
CA ILE A 135 -16.99 -9.14 0.21
C ILE A 135 -17.08 -9.28 1.74
N ALA A 136 -18.13 -9.93 2.25
CA ALA A 136 -18.27 -10.18 3.69
C ALA A 136 -17.07 -10.97 4.23
N GLU A 137 -16.68 -12.05 3.57
CA GLU A 137 -15.52 -12.86 3.95
C GLU A 137 -14.22 -12.03 3.97
N LEU A 138 -13.99 -11.21 2.94
CA LEU A 138 -12.81 -10.32 2.91
C LEU A 138 -12.82 -9.32 4.06
N VAL A 139 -13.98 -8.71 4.35
CA VAL A 139 -14.14 -7.74 5.43
C VAL A 139 -14.01 -8.38 6.81
N ASP A 140 -14.52 -9.60 7.00
CA ASP A 140 -14.38 -10.35 8.24
C ASP A 140 -12.91 -10.65 8.55
N ASN A 141 -12.09 -10.91 7.52
CA ASN A 141 -10.65 -11.06 7.68
C ASN A 141 -9.93 -9.77 8.09
N LEU A 142 -10.58 -8.59 7.99
CA LEU A 142 -10.05 -7.31 8.48
C LEU A 142 -10.35 -7.07 9.97
N THR A 143 -11.02 -7.98 10.67
CA THR A 143 -11.38 -7.75 12.09
C THR A 143 -10.15 -7.59 13.00
N ASP A 144 -9.04 -8.24 12.65
CA ASP A 144 -7.75 -8.05 13.33
C ASP A 144 -7.23 -6.61 13.20
N LEU A 145 -7.50 -5.91 12.10
CA LEU A 145 -7.10 -4.52 11.93
C LEU A 145 -7.74 -3.63 13.00
N ARG A 146 -9.05 -3.77 13.26
CA ARG A 146 -9.74 -2.99 14.33
C ARG A 146 -9.12 -3.21 15.71
N GLY A 147 -8.64 -4.41 16.02
CA GLY A 147 -7.95 -4.73 17.28
C GLY A 147 -6.49 -4.27 17.33
N ASN A 148 -5.84 -4.16 16.17
CA ASN A 148 -4.44 -3.76 16.02
C ASN A 148 -4.23 -2.24 15.95
N PHE A 149 -5.24 -1.48 15.53
CA PHE A 149 -5.21 -0.03 15.64
C PHE A 149 -5.42 0.39 17.10
N ILE A 150 -4.42 1.03 17.71
CA ILE A 150 -4.73 1.95 18.81
C ILE A 150 -5.25 3.21 18.14
N LEU A 151 -6.57 3.33 18.03
CA LEU A 151 -7.29 4.44 17.38
C LEU A 151 -7.19 5.74 18.18
N SER A 152 -5.98 6.21 18.49
CA SER A 152 -5.72 7.40 19.30
C SER A 152 -5.27 8.62 18.49
N GLY A 153 -5.28 8.57 17.15
CA GLY A 153 -4.86 9.68 16.28
C GLY A 153 -5.54 9.66 14.90
N SER A 154 -5.15 10.55 13.99
CA SER A 154 -5.60 10.53 12.60
C SER A 154 -4.99 9.32 11.89
N GLU A 155 -5.82 8.31 11.63
CA GLU A 155 -5.43 7.09 10.94
C GLU A 155 -6.15 7.05 9.59
N TYR A 156 -5.48 6.52 8.57
CA TYR A 156 -6.00 6.42 7.20
C TYR A 156 -6.03 4.96 6.79
N ILE A 157 -7.12 4.58 6.11
CA ILE A 157 -7.32 3.22 5.60
C ILE A 157 -7.76 3.32 4.15
N SER A 158 -7.00 2.71 3.25
CA SER A 158 -7.42 2.48 1.87
C SER A 158 -7.74 1.00 1.65
N LEU A 159 -8.95 0.73 1.18
CA LEU A 159 -9.46 -0.61 0.88
C LEU A 159 -9.61 -0.75 -0.64
N VAL A 160 -8.64 -1.37 -1.31
CA VAL A 160 -8.66 -1.52 -2.76
C VAL A 160 -9.07 -2.93 -3.13
N PHE A 161 -10.26 -3.05 -3.73
CA PHE A 161 -10.76 -4.31 -4.25
C PHE A 161 -10.31 -4.50 -5.70
N TYR A 162 -9.99 -5.73 -6.08
CA TYR A 162 -9.62 -6.12 -7.43
C TYR A 162 -10.49 -7.28 -7.89
N LEU A 163 -11.08 -7.16 -9.08
CA LEU A 163 -11.79 -8.24 -9.75
C LEU A 163 -11.25 -8.47 -11.16
N ASN A 164 -11.43 -9.67 -11.69
CA ASN A 164 -11.26 -9.88 -13.13
C ASN A 164 -12.40 -9.15 -13.89
N LYS A 165 -12.11 -8.58 -15.07
CA LYS A 165 -13.14 -7.95 -15.94
C LYS A 165 -14.24 -8.93 -16.36
N ASP A 166 -13.87 -10.20 -16.53
CA ASP A 166 -14.74 -11.31 -16.87
C ASP A 166 -15.28 -12.03 -15.61
N ALA A 167 -15.37 -11.33 -14.48
CA ALA A 167 -15.81 -11.91 -13.22
C ALA A 167 -17.14 -12.67 -13.35
N ASN A 168 -17.17 -13.89 -12.82
CA ASN A 168 -18.31 -14.78 -12.83
C ASN A 168 -18.44 -15.49 -11.46
N PRO A 169 -19.50 -15.20 -10.68
CA PRO A 169 -20.60 -14.30 -11.01
C PRO A 169 -20.16 -12.82 -11.02
N PRO A 170 -20.83 -11.96 -11.82
CA PRO A 170 -20.59 -10.52 -11.80
C PRO A 170 -20.75 -9.95 -10.39
N LEU A 171 -19.91 -8.97 -10.03
CA LEU A 171 -19.97 -8.32 -8.72
C LEU A 171 -21.16 -7.36 -8.65
N ALA A 172 -22.09 -7.60 -7.73
CA ALA A 172 -23.25 -6.74 -7.49
C ALA A 172 -22.92 -5.68 -6.43
N ILE A 173 -23.45 -4.45 -6.60
CA ILE A 173 -23.25 -3.35 -5.63
C ILE A 173 -23.77 -3.74 -4.23
N SER A 174 -24.84 -4.54 -4.16
CA SER A 174 -25.39 -5.02 -2.88
C SER A 174 -24.41 -5.90 -2.09
N GLU A 175 -23.41 -6.53 -2.74
CA GLU A 175 -22.37 -7.29 -2.05
C GLU A 175 -21.49 -6.38 -1.17
N PHE A 176 -21.48 -5.06 -1.39
CA PHE A 176 -20.70 -4.10 -0.59
C PHE A 176 -21.38 -3.63 0.70
N GLN A 177 -22.61 -4.07 0.98
CA GLN A 177 -23.30 -3.71 2.23
C GLN A 177 -22.45 -4.00 3.50
N PRO A 178 -21.79 -5.17 3.64
CA PRO A 178 -20.92 -5.46 4.77
C PRO A 178 -19.72 -4.51 4.89
N LEU A 179 -19.18 -4.05 3.75
CA LEU A 179 -18.10 -3.06 3.73
C LEU A 179 -18.58 -1.73 4.32
N LEU A 180 -19.76 -1.26 3.91
CA LEU A 180 -20.30 0.01 4.40
C LEU A 180 -20.57 -0.03 5.92
N GLU A 181 -21.07 -1.15 6.42
CA GLU A 181 -21.25 -1.38 7.86
C GLU A 181 -19.91 -1.44 8.60
N TYR A 182 -18.89 -2.06 7.99
CA TYR A 182 -17.54 -2.06 8.54
C TYR A 182 -16.93 -0.65 8.60
N ILE A 183 -17.08 0.14 7.55
CA ILE A 183 -16.61 1.53 7.52
C ILE A 183 -17.35 2.37 8.57
N GLY A 184 -18.67 2.23 8.67
CA GLY A 184 -19.50 2.96 9.63
C GLY A 184 -19.22 2.63 11.10
N GLY A 185 -18.44 1.58 11.38
CA GLY A 185 -18.02 1.24 12.73
C GLY A 185 -16.72 1.92 13.20
N PHE A 186 -16.02 2.66 12.33
CA PHE A 186 -14.84 3.42 12.74
C PHE A 186 -15.20 4.76 13.41
N PRO A 187 -14.37 5.27 14.34
CA PRO A 187 -14.56 6.60 14.89
C PRO A 187 -14.21 7.71 13.88
N GLU A 188 -14.70 8.92 14.13
CA GLU A 188 -14.62 10.07 13.20
C GLU A 188 -13.19 10.51 12.83
N ASN A 189 -12.19 10.14 13.65
CA ASN A 189 -10.77 10.44 13.39
C ASN A 189 -10.10 9.44 12.43
N VAL A 190 -10.82 8.45 11.92
CA VAL A 190 -10.33 7.50 10.92
C VAL A 190 -10.91 7.86 9.56
N SER A 191 -10.03 8.15 8.60
CA SER A 191 -10.45 8.38 7.21
C SER A 191 -10.34 7.08 6.43
N VAL A 192 -11.47 6.60 5.89
CA VAL A 192 -11.51 5.37 5.09
C VAL A 192 -11.87 5.69 3.64
N LEU A 193 -11.03 5.25 2.71
CA LEU A 193 -11.27 5.25 1.28
C LEU A 193 -11.42 3.81 0.80
N TRP A 194 -12.23 3.62 -0.23
CA TRP A 194 -12.31 2.33 -0.90
C TRP A 194 -12.43 2.50 -2.41
N ALA A 195 -11.89 1.54 -3.13
CA ALA A 195 -11.84 1.55 -4.57
C ALA A 195 -12.08 0.15 -5.15
N LEU A 196 -12.38 0.09 -6.45
CA LEU A 196 -12.67 -1.13 -7.18
C LEU A 196 -11.96 -1.13 -8.53
N ASN A 197 -10.83 -1.82 -8.58
CA ASN A 197 -9.97 -1.94 -9.75
C ASN A 197 -10.12 -3.29 -10.45
N TYR A 198 -9.60 -3.35 -11.68
CA TYR A 198 -9.52 -4.61 -12.41
C TYR A 198 -8.13 -5.25 -12.28
N ASP A 199 -8.10 -6.57 -12.16
CA ASP A 199 -6.89 -7.38 -12.30
C ASP A 199 -7.19 -8.61 -13.16
N ASP A 200 -6.80 -8.53 -14.43
CA ASP A 200 -7.04 -9.58 -15.43
C ASP A 200 -6.29 -10.89 -15.11
N ASN A 201 -5.36 -10.88 -14.14
CA ASN A 201 -4.66 -12.08 -13.66
C ASN A 201 -5.44 -12.86 -12.60
N LEU A 202 -6.46 -12.26 -11.98
CA LEU A 202 -7.32 -12.97 -11.03
C LEU A 202 -8.20 -13.97 -11.78
N ARG A 203 -8.56 -15.08 -11.13
CA ARG A 203 -9.56 -15.98 -11.71
C ARG A 203 -10.92 -15.28 -11.76
N PRO A 204 -11.81 -15.61 -12.71
CA PRO A 204 -13.15 -15.03 -12.80
C PRO A 204 -13.98 -15.12 -11.51
N ASN A 205 -13.72 -16.12 -10.67
CA ASN A 205 -14.43 -16.33 -9.40
C ASN A 205 -13.66 -15.80 -8.17
N GLU A 206 -12.58 -15.03 -8.39
CA GLU A 206 -11.77 -14.45 -7.32
C GLU A 206 -12.01 -12.95 -7.20
N ILE A 207 -11.97 -12.47 -5.96
CA ILE A 207 -11.83 -11.06 -5.64
C ILE A 207 -10.70 -10.92 -4.63
N ARG A 208 -9.81 -9.95 -4.86
CA ARG A 208 -8.73 -9.61 -3.95
C ARG A 208 -9.06 -8.28 -3.26
N LEU A 209 -8.70 -8.16 -1.99
CA LEU A 209 -8.66 -6.89 -1.27
C LEU A 209 -7.22 -6.65 -0.84
N ASP A 210 -6.68 -5.49 -1.21
CA ASP A 210 -5.46 -4.97 -0.61
C ASP A 210 -5.85 -3.82 0.32
N THR A 211 -5.40 -3.90 1.57
CA THR A 211 -5.65 -2.89 2.61
C THR A 211 -4.35 -2.17 2.92
N ILE A 212 -4.36 -0.84 2.79
CA ILE A 212 -3.27 0.03 3.20
C ILE A 212 -3.73 0.80 4.43
N ALA A 213 -3.11 0.53 5.56
CA ALA A 213 -3.39 1.15 6.84
C ALA A 213 -2.20 2.02 7.26
N SER A 214 -2.45 3.21 7.78
CA SER A 214 -1.36 4.14 8.12
C SER A 214 -1.75 5.11 9.23
N GLY A 215 -0.75 5.50 10.01
CA GLY A 215 -0.89 6.45 11.08
C GLY A 215 0.15 6.24 12.18
N LYS A 216 0.33 7.27 13.01
CA LYS A 216 1.43 7.32 13.98
C LYS A 216 1.29 6.27 15.09
N ASN A 217 0.04 5.92 15.40
CA ASN A 217 -0.32 4.98 16.46
C ASN A 217 -0.50 3.55 15.95
N LEU A 218 -0.20 3.30 14.67
CA LEU A 218 -0.21 1.96 14.11
C LEU A 218 0.79 1.07 14.84
N LYS A 219 0.35 -0.12 15.23
CA LYS A 219 1.22 -1.21 15.66
C LYS A 219 1.71 -1.93 14.41
N VAL A 220 2.99 -1.78 14.11
CA VAL A 220 3.70 -2.44 13.00
C VAL A 220 4.64 -3.47 13.54
#